data_AF-A0A914QJG9-F1
#
_entry.id   AF-A0A914QJG9-F1
#
_cell.length_a   1.000
_cell.length_b   1.000
_cell.length_c   1.000
_cell.angle_alpha   90.00
_cell.angle_beta   90.00
_cell.angle_gamma   90.00
#
_symmetry.space_group_name_H-M   'P 1'
#
loop_
_entity.id
_entity.type
_entity.pdbx_description
1 polymer ?
#
loop_
_entity_poly.entity_id
_entity_poly.type
_entity_poly.pdbx_seq_one_letter_code
_entity_poly.pdbx_strand_id
1 'polypeptide(L)'
;MLEFPFSIKWTISEENLRAFKNSNGKEYLKSDTFTAFNFSPISYHFELYPNGNSYENLGTAHESLFVSESPIFAAMFEQLKDENEKIIEIPDFSFEIVQKAIKLIYHRDLVQEIPLKDAFLFLKFAITYDLSTLKNNLELYVGCNLTIVKVYDAINTAKELNAEKLQNICMDFLVDSISKQRFVPNVTDLDKECIKELFQTFLCKKSETFLCAGK
;
A
#
# COMPACT_ATOMS: atom_id res chain seq x y z
N MET A 1 -19.69 -26.62 -7.74
CA MET A 1 -18.42 -27.22 -8.17
C MET A 1 -17.45 -26.05 -8.28
N LEU A 2 -16.65 -25.81 -7.24
CA LEU A 2 -15.73 -24.68 -7.16
C LEU A 2 -14.38 -25.18 -7.70
N GLU A 3 -13.95 -24.67 -8.84
CA GLU A 3 -12.62 -24.95 -9.40
C GLU A 3 -11.54 -24.31 -8.51
N PHE A 4 -10.47 -25.06 -8.22
CA PHE A 4 -9.27 -24.64 -7.48
C PHE A 4 -8.02 -25.01 -8.32
N PRO A 5 -6.83 -24.41 -8.08
CA PRO A 5 -6.47 -23.00 -7.99
C PRO A 5 -5.55 -22.59 -9.17
N PHE A 6 -5.62 -21.34 -9.61
CA PHE A 6 -4.75 -20.84 -10.68
C PHE A 6 -3.38 -20.41 -10.12
N SER A 7 -2.33 -20.61 -10.91
CA SER A 7 -0.95 -20.21 -10.58
C SER A 7 -0.69 -18.84 -11.20
N ILE A 8 -0.69 -17.79 -10.37
CA ILE A 8 -0.21 -16.47 -10.79
C ILE A 8 1.33 -16.52 -10.81
N LYS A 9 1.93 -15.87 -11.80
CA LYS A 9 3.38 -15.65 -11.89
C LYS A 9 3.65 -14.16 -11.99
N TRP A 10 4.74 -13.68 -11.39
CA TRP A 10 5.17 -12.29 -11.55
C TRP A 10 6.65 -12.18 -11.84
N THR A 11 6.97 -11.25 -12.74
CA THR A 11 8.34 -10.91 -13.14
C THR A 11 8.68 -9.54 -12.59
N ILE A 12 9.90 -9.40 -12.07
CA ILE A 12 10.44 -8.15 -11.53
C ILE A 12 11.41 -7.59 -12.55
N SER A 13 11.41 -6.27 -12.70
CA SER A 13 12.37 -5.55 -13.55
C SER A 13 13.83 -5.87 -13.18
N GLU A 14 14.71 -5.90 -14.19
CA GLU A 14 16.14 -6.19 -14.02
C GLU A 14 16.84 -5.25 -13.01
N GLU A 15 16.37 -4.01 -12.90
CA GLU A 15 16.95 -3.00 -12.02
C GLU A 15 16.78 -3.37 -10.54
N ASN A 16 15.58 -3.84 -10.17
CA ASN A 16 15.26 -4.29 -8.82
C ASN A 16 15.94 -5.62 -8.45
N LEU A 17 16.26 -6.46 -9.44
CA LEU A 17 17.05 -7.69 -9.26
C LEU A 17 18.50 -7.43 -8.86
N ARG A 18 19.10 -6.30 -9.28
CA ARG A 18 20.50 -5.96 -8.96
C ARG A 18 20.69 -5.64 -7.49
N ALA A 19 19.69 -5.03 -6.83
CA ALA A 19 19.72 -4.74 -5.40
C ALA A 19 19.76 -6.02 -4.54
N PHE A 20 19.11 -7.10 -5.00
CA PHE A 20 19.02 -8.39 -4.30
C PHE A 20 20.30 -9.24 -4.42
N LYS A 21 21.11 -9.06 -5.47
CA LYS A 21 22.36 -9.80 -5.67
C LYS A 21 23.45 -9.48 -4.63
N ASN A 22 23.26 -8.45 -3.79
CA ASN A 22 24.25 -8.00 -2.80
C ASN A 22 24.20 -8.77 -1.46
N SER A 23 23.13 -9.54 -1.19
CA SER A 23 22.99 -10.36 0.02
C SER A 23 23.43 -11.80 -0.22
N ASN A 24 24.73 -12.07 0.00
CA ASN A 24 25.33 -13.39 0.28
C ASN A 24 25.05 -14.61 -0.61
N GLY A 25 24.43 -14.48 -1.78
CA GLY A 25 24.62 -15.32 -2.98
C GLY A 25 24.48 -16.86 -2.87
N LYS A 26 24.06 -17.44 -1.73
CA LYS A 26 24.13 -18.90 -1.51
C LYS A 26 22.99 -19.53 -0.73
N GLU A 27 22.11 -18.75 -0.11
CA GLU A 27 20.98 -19.32 0.64
C GLU A 27 19.66 -18.97 -0.04
N TYR A 28 18.90 -20.01 -0.40
CA TYR A 28 17.52 -19.92 -0.83
C TYR A 28 16.71 -19.31 0.33
N LEU A 29 15.85 -18.33 0.03
CA LEU A 29 14.95 -17.75 1.02
C LEU A 29 13.58 -18.42 0.86
N LYS A 30 13.31 -19.39 1.73
CA LYS A 30 11.99 -20.01 1.87
C LYS A 30 11.11 -19.08 2.70
N SER A 31 10.02 -18.59 2.12
CA SER A 31 9.02 -17.90 2.95
C SER A 31 8.29 -18.90 3.83
N ASP A 32 7.80 -18.44 4.98
CA ASP A 32 6.85 -19.21 5.77
C ASP A 32 5.58 -19.50 4.96
N THR A 33 5.05 -20.71 5.16
CA THR A 33 3.74 -21.10 4.66
C THR A 33 2.67 -20.40 5.46
N PHE A 34 1.79 -19.66 4.79
CA PHE A 34 0.62 -19.06 5.43
C PHE A 34 -0.66 -19.55 4.76
N THR A 35 -1.79 -19.40 5.45
CA THR A 35 -3.12 -19.84 5.00
C THR A 35 -4.07 -18.66 5.05
N ALA A 36 -4.88 -18.47 4.01
CA ALA A 36 -5.96 -17.50 4.03
C ALA A 36 -7.17 -18.14 4.74
N PHE A 37 -7.60 -17.57 5.88
CA PHE A 37 -8.77 -17.91 6.71
C PHE A 37 -9.58 -19.20 6.41
N ASN A 38 -9.71 -20.05 7.43
CA ASN A 38 -10.75 -21.08 7.79
C ASN A 38 -11.56 -21.89 6.75
N PHE A 39 -11.49 -21.66 5.44
CA PHE A 39 -12.32 -22.37 4.45
C PHE A 39 -11.55 -23.08 3.32
N SER A 40 -10.21 -23.14 3.34
CA SER A 40 -9.46 -24.04 2.44
C SER A 40 -8.04 -24.34 2.95
N PRO A 41 -7.49 -25.55 2.76
CA PRO A 41 -6.15 -25.94 3.21
C PRO A 41 -5.06 -25.49 2.22
N ILE A 42 -5.15 -24.26 1.71
CA ILE A 42 -4.23 -23.76 0.69
C ILE A 42 -3.01 -23.15 1.38
N SER A 43 -1.92 -23.91 1.32
CA SER A 43 -0.58 -23.55 1.78
C SER A 43 0.17 -22.80 0.68
N TYR A 44 0.49 -21.53 0.88
CA TYR A 44 1.32 -20.78 -0.07
C TYR A 44 2.82 -21.03 0.18
N HIS A 45 3.62 -21.14 -0.87
CA HIS A 45 5.08 -21.27 -0.79
C HIS A 45 5.77 -20.47 -1.90
N PHE A 46 6.90 -19.85 -1.56
CA PHE A 46 7.77 -19.11 -2.47
C PHE A 46 9.15 -19.77 -2.46
N GLU A 47 9.67 -20.14 -3.64
CA GLU A 47 11.02 -20.69 -3.85
C GLU A 47 11.89 -19.70 -4.63
N LEU A 48 13.15 -19.51 -4.23
CA LEU A 48 14.10 -18.56 -4.82
C LEU A 48 15.42 -19.27 -5.16
N TYR A 49 15.94 -19.08 -6.38
CA TYR A 49 17.16 -19.75 -6.87
C TYR A 49 18.29 -18.76 -7.21
N PRO A 50 19.57 -19.00 -6.81
CA PRO A 50 20.62 -17.98 -6.90
C PRO A 50 21.45 -17.98 -8.20
N ASN A 51 21.28 -18.97 -9.10
CA ASN A 51 22.25 -19.22 -10.17
C ASN A 51 21.67 -19.07 -11.58
N GLY A 52 21.49 -17.82 -12.02
CA GLY A 52 21.87 -17.37 -13.37
C GLY A 52 21.24 -18.01 -14.62
N ASN A 53 20.27 -18.90 -14.51
CA ASN A 53 19.40 -19.27 -15.62
C ASN A 53 18.10 -18.49 -15.46
N SER A 54 17.74 -17.79 -16.53
CA SER A 54 16.58 -16.93 -16.71
C SER A 54 15.31 -17.36 -15.97
N TYR A 55 14.61 -16.35 -15.45
CA TYR A 55 13.18 -16.29 -15.10
C TYR A 55 12.77 -16.48 -13.63
N GLU A 56 12.17 -15.39 -13.13
CA GLU A 56 10.99 -15.31 -12.28
C GLU A 56 11.11 -15.64 -10.78
N ASN A 57 10.90 -14.61 -9.95
CA ASN A 57 10.46 -14.84 -8.58
C ASN A 57 8.97 -15.20 -8.62
N LEU A 58 8.64 -16.49 -8.71
CA LEU A 58 7.27 -16.95 -8.84
C LEU A 58 6.49 -16.90 -7.53
N GLY A 59 5.22 -16.52 -7.59
CA GLY A 59 4.32 -16.56 -6.45
C GLY A 59 2.88 -16.79 -6.88
N THR A 60 2.28 -17.88 -6.40
CA THR A 60 0.91 -18.21 -6.78
C THR A 60 -0.10 -17.45 -5.91
N ALA A 61 -1.18 -17.00 -6.53
CA ALA A 61 -2.28 -16.34 -5.86
C ALA A 61 -3.60 -16.61 -6.59
N HIS A 62 -4.72 -16.27 -5.96
CA HIS A 62 -6.05 -16.45 -6.50
C HIS A 62 -6.42 -15.26 -7.38
N GLU A 63 -6.56 -15.50 -8.68
CA GLU A 63 -7.08 -14.52 -9.64
C GLU A 63 -8.38 -13.88 -9.13
N SER A 64 -9.32 -14.69 -8.64
CA SER A 64 -10.61 -14.21 -8.16
C SER A 64 -10.50 -13.14 -7.06
N LEU A 65 -9.51 -13.26 -6.16
CA LEU A 65 -9.27 -12.26 -5.12
C LEU A 65 -8.77 -10.95 -5.74
N PHE A 66 -7.80 -11.02 -6.64
CA PHE A 66 -7.20 -9.83 -7.28
C PHE A 66 -8.19 -9.12 -8.20
N VAL A 67 -8.95 -9.87 -9.01
CA VAL A 67 -10.04 -9.35 -9.84
C VAL A 67 -11.10 -8.66 -8.99
N SER A 68 -11.43 -9.22 -7.82
CA SER A 68 -12.43 -8.63 -6.92
C SER A 68 -11.96 -7.36 -6.21
N GLU A 69 -10.65 -7.28 -5.91
CA GLU A 69 -10.06 -6.17 -5.17
C GLU A 69 -9.53 -5.04 -6.05
N SER A 70 -9.31 -5.29 -7.35
CA SER A 70 -8.68 -4.35 -8.26
C SER A 70 -9.22 -4.46 -9.69
N PRO A 71 -9.78 -3.36 -10.24
CA PRO A 71 -10.15 -3.33 -11.64
C PRO A 71 -8.91 -3.36 -12.57
N ILE A 72 -7.75 -2.91 -12.11
CA ILE A 72 -6.49 -2.98 -12.86
C ILE A 72 -6.07 -4.45 -13.02
N PHE A 73 -6.04 -5.22 -11.93
CA PHE A 73 -5.76 -6.64 -12.03
C PHE A 73 -6.82 -7.38 -12.84
N ALA A 74 -8.11 -7.01 -12.72
CA ALA A 74 -9.15 -7.56 -13.58
C ALA A 74 -8.87 -7.36 -15.08
N ALA A 75 -8.47 -6.14 -15.47
CA ALA A 75 -8.09 -5.84 -16.84
C ALA A 75 -6.83 -6.61 -17.28
N MET A 76 -5.83 -6.75 -16.41
CA MET A 76 -4.63 -7.53 -16.67
C MET A 76 -4.95 -9.02 -16.91
N PHE A 77 -5.82 -9.62 -16.08
CA PHE A 77 -6.22 -11.02 -16.26
C PHE A 77 -7.05 -11.26 -17.52
N GLU A 78 -7.92 -10.31 -17.90
CA GLU A 78 -8.70 -10.39 -19.13
C GLU A 78 -7.82 -10.40 -20.39
N GLN A 79 -6.68 -9.69 -20.38
CA GLN A 79 -5.71 -9.71 -21.48
C GLN A 79 -5.01 -11.08 -21.63
N LEU A 80 -4.95 -11.86 -20.55
CA LEU A 80 -4.27 -13.15 -20.50
C LEU A 80 -5.24 -14.35 -20.58
N LYS A 81 -6.51 -14.12 -20.93
CA LYS A 81 -7.57 -15.16 -20.85
C LYS A 81 -7.35 -16.37 -21.75
N ASP A 82 -6.72 -16.17 -22.90
CA ASP A 82 -6.46 -17.22 -23.90
C ASP A 82 -5.07 -17.85 -23.72
N GLU A 83 -4.31 -17.40 -22.71
CA GLU A 83 -2.99 -17.92 -22.41
C GLU A 83 -3.09 -19.19 -21.56
N ASN A 84 -2.24 -20.18 -21.89
CA ASN A 84 -2.13 -21.41 -21.10
C ASN A 84 -1.60 -21.13 -19.68
N GLU A 85 -0.89 -20.03 -19.50
CA GLU A 85 -0.31 -19.60 -18.23
C GLU A 85 -0.45 -18.08 -18.09
N LYS A 86 -1.06 -17.60 -17.01
CA LYS A 86 -1.31 -16.17 -16.80
C LYS A 86 -0.17 -15.54 -15.99
N ILE A 87 0.68 -14.76 -16.66
CA ILE A 87 1.83 -14.07 -16.05
C ILE A 87 1.55 -12.57 -16.00
N ILE A 88 1.55 -11.98 -14.80
CA ILE A 88 1.39 -10.52 -14.61
C ILE A 88 2.74 -9.92 -14.21
N GLU A 89 3.25 -9.00 -15.02
CA GLU A 89 4.49 -8.28 -14.73
C GLU A 89 4.24 -7.05 -13.85
N ILE A 90 5.09 -6.89 -12.81
CA ILE A 90 5.03 -5.76 -11.87
C ILE A 90 6.41 -5.07 -11.87
N PRO A 91 6.67 -4.15 -12.81
CA PRO A 91 8.03 -3.62 -13.04
C PRO A 91 8.47 -2.57 -12.01
N ASP A 92 7.52 -1.83 -11.44
CA ASP A 92 7.79 -0.63 -10.64
C ASP A 92 8.11 -0.92 -9.16
N PHE A 93 8.06 -2.18 -8.75
CA PHE A 93 8.21 -2.58 -7.34
C PHE A 93 9.18 -3.74 -7.20
N SER A 94 9.90 -3.76 -6.08
CA SER A 94 10.80 -4.86 -5.74
C SER A 94 10.03 -6.09 -5.28
N PHE A 95 10.70 -7.25 -5.28
CA PHE A 95 10.11 -8.53 -4.88
C PHE A 95 9.46 -8.48 -3.51
N GLU A 96 10.21 -7.94 -2.55
CA GLU A 96 9.82 -7.90 -1.14
C GLU A 96 8.53 -7.09 -0.96
N ILE A 97 8.40 -6.01 -1.73
CA ILE A 97 7.21 -5.17 -1.72
C ILE A 97 6.03 -5.89 -2.35
N VAL A 98 6.21 -6.51 -3.52
CA VAL A 98 5.13 -7.29 -4.17
C VAL A 98 4.68 -8.43 -3.26
N GLN A 99 5.60 -9.24 -2.74
CA GLN A 99 5.29 -10.36 -1.87
C GLN A 99 4.51 -9.92 -0.62
N LYS A 100 4.94 -8.83 0.03
CA LYS A 100 4.27 -8.32 1.22
C LYS A 100 2.95 -7.63 0.88
N ALA A 101 2.86 -6.90 -0.24
CA ALA A 101 1.60 -6.31 -0.71
C ALA A 101 0.54 -7.39 -0.94
N ILE A 102 0.94 -8.53 -1.50
CA ILE A 102 0.04 -9.65 -1.73
C ILE A 102 -0.43 -10.26 -0.41
N LYS A 103 0.46 -10.45 0.57
CA LYS A 103 0.05 -10.82 1.92
C LYS A 103 -0.98 -9.86 2.50
N LEU A 104 -0.85 -8.55 2.27
CA LEU A 104 -1.81 -7.55 2.74
C LEU A 104 -3.16 -7.58 2.00
N ILE A 105 -3.17 -7.96 0.72
CA ILE A 105 -4.42 -8.17 -0.04
C ILE A 105 -5.22 -9.33 0.59
N TYR A 106 -4.53 -10.41 0.99
CA TYR A 106 -5.16 -11.54 1.69
C TYR A 106 -5.52 -11.22 3.14
N HIS A 107 -4.64 -10.51 3.85
CA HIS A 107 -4.74 -10.25 5.28
C HIS A 107 -4.66 -8.74 5.55
N ARG A 108 -5.81 -8.10 5.40
CA ARG A 108 -5.99 -6.64 5.44
C ARG A 108 -5.60 -6.02 6.78
N ASP A 109 -5.57 -6.82 7.84
CA ASP A 109 -5.23 -6.48 9.21
C ASP A 109 -3.71 -6.41 9.48
N LEU A 110 -2.88 -6.99 8.59
CA LEU A 110 -1.42 -7.01 8.76
C LEU A 110 -0.72 -5.70 8.37
N VAL A 111 -1.48 -4.64 8.04
CA VAL A 111 -0.90 -3.33 7.71
C VAL A 111 -0.03 -2.80 8.87
N GLN A 112 -0.35 -3.17 10.11
CA GLN A 112 0.43 -2.78 11.29
C GLN A 112 1.81 -3.46 11.37
N GLU A 113 2.03 -4.56 10.64
CA GLU A 113 3.30 -5.28 10.58
C GLU A 113 4.28 -4.69 9.57
N ILE A 114 3.86 -3.65 8.84
CA ILE A 114 4.72 -2.93 7.92
C ILE A 114 5.49 -1.86 8.70
N PRO A 115 6.81 -1.74 8.52
CA PRO A 115 7.54 -0.60 9.07
C PRO A 115 6.97 0.71 8.51
N LEU A 116 6.70 1.70 9.37
CA LEU A 116 6.11 2.98 8.96
C LEU A 116 6.89 3.68 7.84
N LYS A 117 8.22 3.52 7.81
CA LYS A 117 9.09 4.05 6.73
C LYS A 117 8.75 3.52 5.34
N ASP A 118 8.19 2.31 5.26
CA ASP A 118 7.85 1.63 4.01
C ASP A 118 6.36 1.82 3.67
N ALA A 119 5.55 2.34 4.60
CA ALA A 119 4.10 2.45 4.43
C ALA A 119 3.69 3.28 3.20
N PHE A 120 4.43 4.35 2.88
CA PHE A 120 4.20 5.15 1.67
C PHE A 120 4.50 4.38 0.38
N LEU A 121 5.45 3.43 0.41
CA LEU A 121 5.76 2.59 -0.74
C LEU A 121 4.63 1.58 -1.00
N PHE A 122 4.07 0.98 0.06
CA PHE A 122 2.88 0.15 -0.05
C PHE A 122 1.63 0.95 -0.44
N LEU A 123 1.52 2.21 0.01
CA LEU A 123 0.44 3.10 -0.39
C LEU A 123 0.51 3.40 -1.89
N LYS A 124 1.72 3.69 -2.40
CA LYS A 124 1.96 3.81 -3.84
C LYS A 124 1.55 2.55 -4.60
N PHE A 125 1.94 1.36 -4.12
CA PHE A 125 1.51 0.09 -4.72
C PHE A 125 -0.02 -0.02 -4.77
N ALA A 126 -0.69 0.25 -3.65
CA ALA A 126 -2.15 0.18 -3.57
C ALA A 126 -2.84 1.14 -4.54
N ILE A 127 -2.26 2.32 -4.76
CA ILE A 127 -2.80 3.32 -5.70
C ILE A 127 -2.53 2.91 -7.15
N THR A 128 -1.30 2.47 -7.47
CA THR A 128 -0.91 2.04 -8.82
C THR A 128 -1.80 0.91 -9.34
N TYR A 129 -2.15 -0.04 -8.48
CA TYR A 129 -3.00 -1.18 -8.83
C TYR A 129 -4.46 -1.01 -8.40
N ASP A 130 -4.90 0.18 -8.04
CA ASP A 130 -6.28 0.48 -7.62
C ASP A 130 -6.86 -0.50 -6.59
N LEU A 131 -6.09 -0.78 -5.55
CA LEU A 131 -6.46 -1.61 -4.40
C LEU A 131 -7.10 -0.72 -3.33
N SER A 132 -8.32 -0.27 -3.59
CA SER A 132 -9.04 0.71 -2.77
C SER A 132 -9.13 0.34 -1.28
N THR A 133 -9.36 -0.93 -0.95
CA THR A 133 -9.38 -1.39 0.45
C THR A 133 -8.02 -1.24 1.12
N LEU A 134 -6.95 -1.70 0.46
CA LEU A 134 -5.59 -1.66 0.99
C LEU A 134 -5.12 -0.22 1.14
N LYS A 135 -5.40 0.64 0.14
CA LYS A 135 -5.17 2.08 0.19
C LYS A 135 -5.77 2.68 1.46
N ASN A 136 -7.06 2.44 1.68
CA ASN A 136 -7.79 2.97 2.84
C ASN A 136 -7.18 2.57 4.19
N ASN A 137 -6.72 1.33 4.31
CA ASN A 137 -6.10 0.81 5.54
C ASN A 137 -4.71 1.41 5.74
N LEU A 138 -3.93 1.58 4.68
CA LEU A 138 -2.61 2.22 4.72
C LEU A 138 -2.72 3.70 5.08
N GLU A 139 -3.67 4.44 4.52
CA GLU A 139 -3.91 5.85 4.85
C GLU A 139 -4.27 6.02 6.34
N LEU A 140 -5.11 5.13 6.89
CA LEU A 140 -5.43 5.13 8.32
C LEU A 140 -4.21 4.78 9.17
N TYR A 141 -3.45 3.75 8.78
CA TYR A 141 -2.26 3.32 9.51
C TYR A 141 -1.20 4.43 9.58
N VAL A 142 -0.90 5.08 8.45
CA VAL A 142 0.00 6.24 8.42
C VAL A 142 -0.56 7.36 9.28
N GLY A 143 -1.85 7.67 9.13
CA GLY A 143 -2.57 8.69 9.88
C GLY A 143 -2.47 8.52 11.41
N CYS A 144 -2.68 7.30 11.91
CA CYS A 144 -2.60 6.98 13.34
C CYS A 144 -1.17 7.08 13.91
N ASN A 145 -0.15 7.06 13.07
CA ASN A 145 1.26 7.14 13.46
C ASN A 145 1.91 8.48 13.11
N LEU A 146 1.10 9.49 12.75
CA LEU A 146 1.59 10.84 12.48
C LEU A 146 2.20 11.48 13.72
N THR A 147 3.26 12.25 13.48
CA THR A 147 3.86 13.13 14.49
C THR A 147 3.91 14.54 13.94
N ILE A 148 3.97 15.53 14.83
CA ILE A 148 4.07 16.96 14.46
C ILE A 148 5.26 17.22 13.52
N VAL A 149 6.36 16.47 13.68
CA VAL A 149 7.55 16.62 12.84
C VAL A 149 7.34 16.06 11.44
N LYS A 150 6.56 14.98 11.31
CA LYS A 150 6.41 14.23 10.05
C LYS A 150 5.15 14.60 9.25
N VAL A 151 4.23 15.37 9.84
CA VAL A 151 2.94 15.64 9.21
C VAL A 151 3.07 16.43 7.91
N TYR A 152 4.05 17.31 7.78
CA TYR A 152 4.26 18.07 6.54
C TYR A 152 4.72 17.18 5.39
N ASP A 153 5.75 16.36 5.63
CA ASP A 153 6.23 15.39 4.64
C ASP A 153 5.08 14.46 4.23
N ALA A 154 4.28 14.02 5.20
CA ALA A 154 3.12 13.18 4.93
C ALA A 154 2.05 13.88 4.08
N ILE A 155 1.81 15.18 4.25
CA ILE A 155 0.88 15.95 3.39
C ILE A 155 1.42 16.03 1.97
N ASN A 156 2.69 16.38 1.80
CA ASN A 156 3.29 16.51 0.48
C ASN A 156 3.26 15.16 -0.25
N THR A 157 3.66 14.08 0.41
CA THR A 157 3.59 12.74 -0.17
C THR A 157 2.15 12.30 -0.44
N ALA A 158 1.19 12.65 0.43
CA ALA A 158 -0.22 12.34 0.19
C ALA A 158 -0.77 13.05 -1.06
N LYS A 159 -0.41 14.33 -1.26
CA LYS A 159 -0.76 15.08 -2.47
C LYS A 159 -0.12 14.48 -3.72
N GLU A 160 1.18 14.17 -3.68
CA GLU A 160 1.90 13.56 -4.80
C GLU A 160 1.30 12.21 -5.23
N LEU A 161 0.84 11.41 -4.25
CA LEU A 161 0.23 10.10 -4.50
C LEU A 161 -1.28 10.17 -4.77
N ASN A 162 -1.94 11.33 -4.66
CA ASN A 162 -3.41 11.44 -4.66
C ASN A 162 -4.09 10.57 -3.56
N ALA A 163 -3.49 10.57 -2.38
CA ALA A 163 -3.99 9.91 -1.16
C ALA A 163 -4.88 10.87 -0.35
N GLU A 164 -6.05 11.21 -0.89
CA GLU A 164 -6.96 12.23 -0.36
C GLU A 164 -7.35 12.02 1.11
N LYS A 165 -7.61 10.77 1.50
CA LYS A 165 -8.01 10.48 2.88
C LYS A 165 -6.85 10.71 3.84
N LEU A 166 -5.63 10.34 3.46
CA LEU A 166 -4.44 10.65 4.27
C LEU A 166 -4.22 12.16 4.35
N GLN A 167 -4.38 12.89 3.25
CA GLN A 167 -4.29 14.36 3.25
C GLN A 167 -5.27 14.97 4.25
N ASN A 168 -6.53 14.52 4.24
CA ASN A 168 -7.55 14.98 5.19
C ASN A 168 -7.18 14.65 6.64
N ILE A 169 -6.70 13.42 6.92
CA ILE A 169 -6.24 13.04 8.26
C ILE A 169 -5.08 13.92 8.74
N CYS A 170 -4.12 14.22 7.86
CA CYS A 170 -3.00 15.11 8.18
C CYS A 170 -3.45 16.55 8.47
N MET A 171 -4.39 17.08 7.68
CA MET A 171 -4.96 18.41 7.90
C MET A 171 -5.71 18.48 9.22
N ASP A 172 -6.51 17.46 9.52
CA ASP A 172 -7.22 17.36 10.79
C ASP A 172 -6.27 17.32 11.97
N PHE A 173 -5.18 16.56 11.86
CA PHE A 173 -4.13 16.48 12.87
C PHE A 173 -3.45 17.83 13.10
N LEU A 174 -3.15 18.59 12.03
CA LEU A 174 -2.57 19.93 12.13
C LEU A 174 -3.52 20.91 12.82
N VAL A 175 -4.79 20.97 12.38
CA VAL A 175 -5.80 21.85 12.98
C VAL A 175 -5.94 21.57 14.47
N ASP A 176 -6.02 20.29 14.86
CA ASP A 176 -6.11 19.87 16.25
C ASP A 176 -4.87 20.25 17.07
N SER A 177 -3.68 20.09 16.48
CA SER A 177 -2.41 20.41 17.14
C SER A 177 -2.25 21.91 17.36
N ILE A 178 -2.63 22.74 16.39
CA ILE A 178 -2.64 24.20 16.46
C ILE A 178 -3.66 24.67 17.50
N SER A 179 -4.88 24.15 17.45
CA SER A 179 -5.96 24.54 18.35
C SER A 179 -5.64 24.23 19.82
N LYS A 180 -4.91 23.14 20.07
CA LYS A 180 -4.43 22.74 21.40
C LYS A 180 -3.13 23.43 21.81
N GLN A 181 -2.64 24.40 21.02
CA GLN A 181 -1.37 25.12 21.22
C GLN A 181 -0.16 24.20 21.40
N ARG A 182 -0.23 22.97 20.89
CA ARG A 182 0.88 22.00 20.95
C ARG A 182 1.96 22.32 19.93
N PHE A 183 1.61 23.15 18.95
CA PHE A 183 2.44 23.43 17.81
C PHE A 183 2.04 24.76 17.15
N VAL A 184 3.04 25.58 16.83
CA VAL A 184 2.88 26.72 15.92
C VAL A 184 3.58 26.35 14.62
N PRO A 185 2.85 26.14 13.52
CA PRO A 185 3.45 25.80 12.24
C PRO A 185 4.35 26.93 11.79
N ASN A 186 5.56 26.59 11.35
CA ASN A 186 6.38 27.55 10.64
C ASN A 186 5.77 27.73 9.24
N VAL A 187 5.15 28.89 9.04
CA VAL A 187 4.34 29.19 7.84
C VAL A 187 5.18 29.16 6.55
N THR A 188 6.51 29.21 6.65
CA THR A 188 7.41 29.07 5.50
C THR A 188 7.45 27.66 4.92
N ASP A 189 7.07 26.65 5.70
CA ASP A 189 7.18 25.24 5.32
C ASP A 189 5.92 24.74 4.62
N LEU A 190 4.88 25.59 4.57
CA LEU A 190 3.59 25.30 3.96
C LEU A 190 3.43 26.07 2.64
N ASP A 191 3.09 25.35 1.57
CA ASP A 191 2.71 25.99 0.31
C ASP A 191 1.37 26.76 0.46
N LYS A 192 1.13 27.71 -0.46
CA LYS A 192 -0.06 28.58 -0.41
C LYS A 192 -1.39 27.80 -0.45
N GLU A 193 -1.43 26.70 -1.19
CA GLU A 193 -2.64 25.87 -1.30
C GLU A 193 -2.87 25.09 -0.01
N CYS A 194 -1.80 24.58 0.61
CA CYS A 194 -1.84 23.91 1.90
C CYS A 194 -2.32 24.86 3.02
N ILE A 195 -1.87 26.12 3.02
CA ILE A 195 -2.35 27.14 3.98
C ILE A 195 -3.85 27.39 3.78
N LYS A 196 -4.29 27.49 2.52
CA LYS A 196 -5.70 27.69 2.18
C LYS A 196 -6.56 26.51 2.63
N GLU A 197 -6.14 25.28 2.33
CA GLU A 197 -6.80 24.04 2.78
C GLU A 197 -6.85 23.95 4.32
N LEU A 198 -5.76 24.30 5.01
CA LEU A 198 -5.71 24.32 6.46
C LEU A 198 -6.72 25.32 7.05
N PHE A 199 -6.78 26.53 6.49
CA PHE A 199 -7.75 27.54 6.90
C PHE A 199 -9.20 27.08 6.65
N GLN A 200 -9.47 26.48 5.49
CA GLN A 200 -10.79 25.93 5.18
C GLN A 200 -11.19 24.83 6.16
N THR A 201 -10.29 23.89 6.44
CA THR A 201 -10.51 22.79 7.39
C THR A 201 -10.78 23.33 8.80
N PHE A 202 -10.02 24.33 9.24
CA PHE A 202 -10.24 25.00 10.52
C PHE A 202 -11.63 25.66 10.60
N LEU A 203 -12.05 26.37 9.55
CA LEU A 203 -13.36 27.02 9.50
C LEU A 203 -14.51 26.00 9.52
N CYS A 204 -14.38 24.90 8.78
CA CYS A 204 -15.37 23.81 8.79
C CYS A 204 -15.52 23.17 10.18
N LYS A 205 -14.41 22.85 10.85
CA LYS A 205 -14.47 22.30 12.22
C LYS A 205 -15.12 23.28 13.20
N LYS A 206 -14.82 24.58 13.09
CA LYS A 206 -15.48 25.57 13.94
C LYS A 206 -16.98 25.64 13.69
N SER A 207 -17.45 25.68 12.44
CA SER A 207 -18.89 25.74 12.14
C SER A 207 -19.65 24.51 12.66
N GLU A 208 -19.06 23.31 12.57
CA GLU A 208 -19.62 22.09 13.14
C GLU A 208 -19.74 22.14 14.67
N THR A 209 -18.72 22.65 15.37
CA THR A 209 -18.80 22.83 16.83
C THR A 209 -19.88 23.81 17.26
N PHE A 210 -20.13 24.88 16.49
CA PHE A 210 -21.24 25.80 16.76
C PHE A 210 -22.61 25.17 16.53
N LEU A 211 -22.76 24.32 15.51
CA LEU A 211 -24.01 23.59 15.24
C LEU A 211 -24.32 22.52 16.31
N CYS A 212 -23.29 21.88 16.86
CA CYS A 212 -23.44 20.91 17.94
C CYS A 212 -23.66 21.53 19.32
N ALA A 213 -23.14 22.74 19.57
CA ALA A 213 -23.31 23.46 20.83
C ALA A 213 -24.64 24.24 20.94
N GLY A 214 -25.39 24.36 19.83
CA GLY A 214 -26.70 25.02 19.76
C GLY A 214 -27.89 24.08 19.95
N LYS A 215 -27.69 22.84 20.39
CA LYS A 215 -28.74 21.86 20.73
C LYS A 215 -28.79 21.59 22.23
#